data_AF-A0A327T050-F1
#
_entry.id   AF-A0A327T050-F1
#
_cell.length_a   1.000
_cell.length_b   1.000
_cell.length_c   1.000
_cell.angle_alpha   90.00
_cell.angle_beta   90.00
_cell.angle_gamma   90.00
#
_symmetry.space_group_name_H-M   'P 1'
#
loop_
_entity.id
_entity.type
_entity.pdbx_description
1 polymer ?
#
loop_
_entity_poly.entity_id
_entity_poly.type
_entity_poly.pdbx_seq_one_letter_code
_entity_poly.pdbx_strand_id
1 'polypeptide(L)'
;MTNETGNTEFWESNFIEKQEMWGFEPSNSAVVTKDFFVGKSVKNILIPGIGYGRNAKVFTDQGIVVTGIEIFPLFLIKCEKRKI
;
A
#
# COMPACT_ATOMS: atom_id res chain seq x y z
N MET A 1 -10.57 -28.03 13.95
CA MET A 1 -10.56 -26.69 13.32
C MET A 1 -9.63 -26.79 12.13
N THR A 2 -10.19 -26.93 10.92
CA THR A 2 -9.42 -26.86 9.68
C THR A 2 -8.97 -25.42 9.51
N ASN A 3 -7.67 -25.17 9.57
CA ASN A 3 -7.13 -23.85 9.29
C ASN A 3 -7.50 -23.49 7.85
N GLU A 4 -8.22 -22.39 7.67
CA GLU A 4 -8.50 -21.79 6.36
C GLU A 4 -7.21 -21.15 5.81
N THR A 5 -6.22 -21.96 5.44
CA THR A 5 -4.93 -21.48 4.90
C THR A 5 -5.03 -21.07 3.41
N GLY A 6 -6.11 -21.45 2.73
CA GLY A 6 -6.23 -21.26 1.27
C GLY A 6 -6.22 -19.81 0.78
N ASN A 7 -6.62 -18.85 1.62
CA ASN A 7 -6.65 -17.43 1.22
C ASN A 7 -5.27 -16.76 1.36
N THR A 8 -4.52 -17.11 2.40
CA THR A 8 -3.17 -16.58 2.64
C THR A 8 -2.20 -17.07 1.57
N GLU A 9 -2.26 -18.36 1.26
CA GLU A 9 -1.43 -18.98 0.22
C GLU A 9 -1.70 -18.40 -1.18
N PHE A 10 -2.96 -18.03 -1.49
CA PHE A 10 -3.31 -17.47 -2.80
C PHE A 10 -2.65 -16.11 -3.05
N TRP A 11 -2.73 -15.18 -2.10
CA TRP A 11 -2.16 -13.83 -2.26
C TRP A 11 -0.64 -13.84 -2.24
N GLU A 12 -0.04 -14.64 -1.36
CA GLU A 12 1.42 -14.79 -1.30
C GLU A 12 1.96 -15.46 -2.56
N SER A 13 1.33 -16.56 -3.03
CA SER A 13 1.77 -17.27 -4.23
C SER A 13 1.67 -16.40 -5.48
N ASN A 14 0.55 -15.68 -5.66
CA ASN A 14 0.41 -14.73 -6.77
C ASN A 14 1.43 -13.60 -6.69
N PHE A 15 1.74 -13.10 -5.48
CA PHE A 15 2.73 -12.05 -5.30
C PHE A 15 4.15 -12.53 -5.59
N ILE A 16 4.51 -13.75 -5.18
CA ILE A 16 5.82 -14.34 -5.49
C ILE A 16 5.98 -14.53 -7.00
N GLU A 17 4.95 -15.06 -7.67
CA GLU A 17 4.98 -15.34 -9.11
C GLU A 17 4.98 -14.06 -9.95
N LYS A 18 4.08 -13.12 -9.65
CA LYS A 18 3.87 -11.92 -10.48
C LYS A 18 4.68 -10.72 -10.03
N GLN A 19 5.23 -10.74 -8.82
CA GLN A 19 5.92 -9.64 -8.11
C GLN A 19 5.08 -8.37 -7.89
N GLU A 20 4.08 -8.10 -8.74
CA GLU A 20 3.25 -6.90 -8.77
C GLU A 20 1.84 -7.25 -9.29
N MET A 21 0.86 -7.36 -8.39
CA MET A 21 -0.55 -7.60 -8.79
C MET A 21 -1.18 -6.39 -9.49
N TRP A 22 -0.68 -5.19 -9.21
CA TRP A 22 -1.30 -3.92 -9.62
C TRP A 22 -0.30 -2.91 -10.18
N GLY A 23 0.91 -3.35 -10.51
CA GLY A 23 2.01 -2.48 -10.93
C GLY A 23 2.51 -1.54 -9.81
N PHE A 24 3.52 -0.73 -10.13
CA PHE A 24 4.09 0.23 -9.19
C PHE A 24 3.45 1.61 -9.19
N GLU A 25 2.70 1.94 -10.24
CA GLU A 25 2.06 3.24 -10.40
C GLU A 25 0.90 3.42 -9.40
N PRO A 26 0.72 4.64 -8.87
CA PRO A 26 -0.42 4.95 -8.02
C PRO A 26 -1.72 4.84 -8.80
N SER A 27 -2.83 4.60 -8.11
CA SER A 27 -4.15 4.75 -8.74
C SER A 27 -4.45 6.22 -9.04
N ASN A 28 -5.26 6.47 -10.07
CA ASN A 28 -5.79 7.81 -10.36
C ASN A 28 -6.50 8.43 -9.15
N SER A 29 -7.19 7.60 -8.36
CA SER A 29 -7.85 8.04 -7.12
C SER A 29 -6.85 8.56 -6.08
N ALA A 30 -5.67 7.95 -5.94
CA ALA A 30 -4.64 8.41 -5.03
C ALA A 30 -4.09 9.77 -5.46
N VAL A 31 -3.86 9.96 -6.77
CA VAL A 31 -3.39 11.23 -7.34
C VAL A 31 -4.37 12.37 -7.08
N VAL A 32 -5.65 12.18 -7.39
CA VAL A 32 -6.70 13.21 -7.16
C VAL A 32 -6.88 13.49 -5.67
N THR A 33 -6.86 12.45 -4.83
CA THR A 33 -7.00 12.61 -3.37
C THR A 33 -5.82 13.38 -2.79
N LYS A 34 -4.60 13.15 -3.27
CA LYS A 34 -3.41 13.89 -2.84
C LYS A 34 -3.58 15.39 -3.07
N ASP A 35 -4.04 15.82 -4.25
CA ASP A 35 -4.27 17.25 -4.53
C ASP A 35 -5.32 17.85 -3.57
N PHE A 36 -6.41 17.13 -3.32
CA PHE A 36 -7.44 17.55 -2.37
C PHE A 36 -6.90 17.66 -0.93
N PHE A 37 -6.12 16.67 -0.47
CA PHE A 37 -5.56 16.64 0.88
C PHE A 37 -4.51 17.73 1.11
N VAL A 38 -3.65 17.97 0.13
CA VAL A 38 -2.69 19.09 0.16
C VAL A 38 -3.43 20.42 0.27
N GLY A 39 -4.48 20.65 -0.54
CA GLY A 39 -5.31 21.86 -0.46
C GLY A 39 -6.04 22.03 0.88
N LYS A 40 -6.30 20.92 1.59
CA LYS A 40 -6.89 20.92 2.94
C LYS A 40 -5.86 20.91 4.06
N SER A 41 -4.56 21.00 3.74
CA SER A 41 -3.47 20.94 4.72
C SER A 41 -3.51 19.70 5.62
N VAL A 42 -3.99 18.57 5.09
CA VAL A 42 -3.97 17.28 5.80
C VAL A 42 -2.53 16.90 6.12
N LYS A 43 -2.29 16.42 7.34
CA LYS A 43 -0.94 16.07 7.82
C LYS A 43 -0.72 14.58 8.06
N ASN A 44 -1.77 13.85 8.41
CA ASN A 44 -1.69 12.45 8.78
C ASN A 44 -2.82 11.67 8.10
N ILE A 45 -2.51 10.51 7.52
CA ILE A 45 -3.49 9.61 6.92
C ILE A 45 -3.23 8.16 7.32
N LEU A 46 -4.30 7.36 7.32
CA LEU A 46 -4.25 5.91 7.49
C LEU A 46 -4.61 5.23 6.16
N ILE A 47 -3.77 4.31 5.70
CA ILE A 47 -4.04 3.47 4.53
C ILE A 47 -4.19 2.02 5.02
N PRO A 48 -5.43 1.54 5.24
CA PRO A 48 -5.67 0.12 5.49
C PRO A 48 -5.48 -0.68 4.18
N GLY A 49 -4.79 -1.80 4.24
CA GLY A 49 -4.38 -2.56 3.06
C GLY A 49 -3.35 -1.79 2.22
N ILE A 50 -2.30 -1.28 2.86
CA ILE A 50 -1.25 -0.48 2.19
C ILE A 50 -0.50 -1.28 1.11
N GLY A 51 -0.52 -2.61 1.20
CA GLY A 51 0.19 -3.50 0.31
C GLY A 51 1.68 -3.15 0.23
N TYR A 52 2.24 -3.18 -0.98
CA TYR A 52 3.62 -2.77 -1.25
C TYR A 52 3.76 -1.26 -1.51
N GLY A 53 2.80 -0.47 -1.04
CA GLY A 53 2.91 0.98 -0.88
C GLY A 53 2.76 1.85 -2.13
N ARG A 54 2.26 1.31 -3.25
CA ARG A 54 2.12 2.08 -4.51
C ARG A 54 1.40 3.43 -4.38
N ASN A 55 0.40 3.50 -3.50
CA ASN A 55 -0.35 4.73 -3.25
C ASN A 55 0.24 5.58 -2.12
N ALA A 56 0.96 4.98 -1.17
CA ALA A 56 1.47 5.70 -0.01
C ALA A 56 2.50 6.78 -0.41
N LYS A 57 3.34 6.46 -1.40
CA LYS A 57 4.39 7.37 -1.89
C LYS A 57 3.85 8.71 -2.39
N VAL A 58 2.68 8.74 -3.02
CA VAL A 58 2.13 10.02 -3.51
C VAL A 58 1.81 11.00 -2.38
N PHE A 59 1.54 10.49 -1.16
CA PHE A 59 1.26 11.31 0.01
C PHE A 59 2.55 11.64 0.78
N THR A 60 3.45 10.66 0.96
CA THR A 60 4.72 10.90 1.68
C THR A 60 5.62 11.89 0.93
N ASP A 61 5.62 11.87 -0.40
CA ASP A 61 6.33 12.85 -1.24
C ASP A 61 5.78 14.28 -1.07
N GLN A 62 4.58 14.45 -0.50
CA GLN A 62 3.99 15.77 -0.17
C GLN A 62 4.15 16.14 1.31
N GLY A 63 4.94 15.38 2.08
CA GLY A 63 5.15 15.60 3.51
C GLY A 63 3.94 15.21 4.37
N ILE A 64 3.01 14.42 3.85
CA ILE A 64 1.92 13.83 4.63
C ILE A 64 2.46 12.57 5.30
N VAL A 65 2.26 12.46 6.62
CA VAL A 65 2.60 11.27 7.39
C VAL A 65 1.59 10.16 7.07
N VAL A 66 2.09 9.02 6.64
CA VAL A 66 1.26 7.86 6.29
C VAL A 66 1.46 6.75 7.32
N THR A 67 0.38 6.31 7.94
CA THR A 67 0.32 5.04 8.66
C THR A 67 -0.28 3.98 7.75
N GLY A 68 0.41 2.86 7.56
CA GLY A 68 -0.07 1.73 6.77
C GLY A 68 -0.44 0.54 7.65
N ILE A 69 -1.50 -0.17 7.30
CA ILE A 69 -1.82 -1.49 7.88
C ILE A 69 -1.88 -2.50 6.75
N GLU A 70 -1.27 -3.66 6.96
CA GLU A 70 -1.30 -4.78 6.03
C GLU A 70 -1.25 -6.09 6.81
N ILE A 71 -2.02 -7.07 6.35
CA ILE A 71 -2.10 -8.38 6.99
C ILE A 71 -1.02 -9.35 6.48
N PHE A 72 -0.46 -9.06 5.30
CA PHE A 72 0.60 -9.85 4.68
C PHE A 72 1.99 -9.23 4.92
N PRO A 73 2.85 -9.81 5.79
CA PRO A 73 4.17 -9.24 6.10
C PRO A 73 5.08 -9.04 4.88
N LEU A 74 4.99 -9.92 3.87
CA LEU A 74 5.77 -9.83 2.64
C LEU A 74 5.55 -8.50 1.90
N PHE A 75 4.31 -8.00 1.92
CA PHE A 75 3.96 -6.74 1.28
C PHE A 75 4.56 -5.54 2.03
N LEU A 76 4.59 -5.58 3.36
CA LEU A 76 5.26 -4.56 4.18
C LEU A 76 6.76 -4.54 3.95
N ILE A 77 7.43 -5.70 3.89
CA ILE A 77 8.87 -5.78 3.58
C ILE A 77 9.17 -5.14 2.21
N LYS A 78 8.30 -5.37 1.21
CA LYS A 78 8.44 -4.71 -0.10
C LYS A 78 8.18 -3.20 -0.01
N CYS A 79 7.18 -2.79 0.77
CA CYS A 79 6.84 -1.39 1.02
C CYS A 79 8.04 -0.62 1.60
N GLU A 80 8.68 -1.14 2.65
CA GLU A 80 9.84 -0.52 3.30
C GLU A 80 11.04 -0.38 2.37
N LYS A 81 11.32 -1.41 1.55
CA LYS A 81 12.42 -1.38 0.56
C LYS A 81 12.27 -0.27 -0.49
N ARG A 82 11.05 0.23 -0.69
CA ARG A 82 10.77 1.32 -1.65
C ARG A 82 11.02 2.71 -1.07
N LYS A 83 11.51 2.82 0.18
CA LYS A 83 11.78 4.10 0.87
C LYS A 83 10.58 5.05 0.84
N ILE A 84 9.42 4.48 1.14
CA ILE A 84 8.17 5.23 1.29
C ILE A 84 8.13 5.85 2.66
#